data_AF-A0A4Q4B5F8-F1
#
_entry.id   AF-A0A4Q4B5F8-F1
#
_cell.length_a   1.000
_cell.length_b   1.000
_cell.length_c   1.000
_cell.angle_alpha   90.00
_cell.angle_beta   90.00
_cell.angle_gamma   90.00
#
_symmetry.space_group_name_H-M   'P 1'
#
loop_
_entity.id
_entity.type
_entity.pdbx_description
1 polymer ?
#
loop_
_entity_poly.entity_id
_entity_poly.type
_entity_poly.pdbx_seq_one_letter_code
_entity_poly.pdbx_strand_id
1 'polypeptide(L)'
;MHKHCVFIFFILCIYTTQSQTTLKDSTKVSQDSIKKTEFLKQIGNGFFPTNYLNIDLRYLFKYNQYEGVRTGLGGITNKRFSEHYRLNGYLVYGFLDHNFKYSIGGGFRLASKSNTWLNLSYTDDLQETGSSAFLTDKRFFQFFEPRLLNINLFHKHITKAITLEHKLSKHLLTETQFAVSNINPTYSYEYLKNDKILNEFHLSTAKVALQWSPFSKFEVSEDDLIKEIKSGYPKFTLQYTHAFEDVFRSNINFSKLDFRTVYQLNYTKESYTQATVVAGMVSGDTPLTHLYHAYPNNITKETILQRFSVAGINSFETMYFNEFFSDRFSTFQLKHYFQPFNISERYKPQLVLITRYAIGNMGNIDRHQNITFNTLEDGYSESGFEINKLLFGFGLSFAYRYGAYHLPKTEDNVAFKFTFNVSL
;
A
#
# COMPACT_ATOMS: atom_id res chain seq x y z
N MET A 1 43.83 -18.55 -25.99
CA MET A 1 44.51 -17.70 -24.99
C MET A 1 43.61 -16.62 -24.35
N HIS A 2 42.30 -16.84 -24.17
CA HIS A 2 41.41 -15.85 -23.53
C HIS A 2 40.65 -16.36 -22.30
N LYS A 3 40.71 -17.67 -21.99
CA LYS A 3 40.05 -18.25 -20.81
C LYS A 3 40.90 -18.29 -19.55
N HIS A 4 42.20 -17.97 -19.63
CA HIS A 4 43.11 -18.00 -18.47
C HIS A 4 43.41 -16.60 -17.90
N CYS A 5 43.13 -15.52 -18.64
CA CYS A 5 43.30 -14.14 -18.13
C CYS A 5 42.17 -13.72 -17.17
N VAL A 6 40.94 -14.23 -17.34
CA VAL A 6 39.80 -13.88 -16.48
C VAL A 6 39.95 -14.47 -15.07
N PHE A 7 40.56 -15.64 -14.96
CA PHE A 7 40.78 -16.29 -13.66
C PHE A 7 41.89 -15.61 -12.85
N ILE A 8 42.90 -15.05 -13.52
CA ILE A 8 43.98 -14.29 -12.87
C ILE A 8 43.49 -12.90 -12.43
N PHE A 9 42.58 -12.28 -13.18
CA PHE A 9 41.96 -11.00 -12.78
C PHE A 9 41.05 -11.16 -11.54
N PHE A 10 40.34 -12.28 -11.42
CA PHE A 10 39.49 -12.57 -10.25
C PHE A 10 40.31 -12.86 -8.98
N ILE A 11 41.49 -13.48 -9.11
CA ILE A 11 42.38 -13.74 -7.97
C ILE A 11 43.09 -12.46 -7.52
N LEU A 12 43.46 -11.55 -8.43
CA LEU A 12 44.06 -10.26 -8.06
C LEU A 12 43.09 -9.34 -7.30
N CYS A 13 41.78 -9.39 -7.59
CA CYS A 13 40.78 -8.62 -6.84
C CYS A 13 40.55 -9.15 -5.41
N ILE A 14 40.83 -10.42 -5.13
CA ILE A 14 40.70 -11.00 -3.78
C ILE A 14 41.88 -10.58 -2.89
N TYR A 15 43.07 -10.37 -3.47
CA TYR A 15 44.24 -9.91 -2.72
C TYR A 15 44.30 -8.39 -2.49
N THR A 16 43.54 -7.57 -3.23
CA THR A 16 43.44 -6.12 -2.93
C THR A 16 42.38 -5.78 -1.87
N THR A 17 41.60 -6.75 -1.40
CA THR A 17 40.66 -6.58 -0.27
C THR A 17 41.25 -6.85 1.12
N GLN A 18 42.56 -7.08 1.23
CA GLN A 18 43.26 -7.18 2.51
C GLN A 18 44.48 -6.26 2.54
N SER A 19 44.25 -4.99 2.89
CA SER A 19 45.11 -4.18 3.77
C SER A 19 44.73 -2.70 3.62
N GLN A 20 43.66 -2.29 4.32
CA GLN A 20 43.67 -0.98 4.94
C GLN A 20 43.91 -1.22 6.42
N THR A 21 45.19 -1.20 6.82
CA THR A 21 45.55 -0.98 8.21
C THR A 21 44.89 0.33 8.63
N THR A 22 43.97 0.26 9.60
CA THR A 22 43.42 1.43 10.27
C THR A 22 44.58 2.20 10.91
N LEU A 23 45.04 3.26 10.24
CA LEU A 23 45.69 4.36 10.94
C LEU A 23 44.72 4.77 12.03
N LYS A 24 45.18 4.76 13.29
CA LYS A 24 44.45 5.36 14.41
C LYS A 24 44.36 6.85 14.12
N ASP A 25 43.35 7.21 13.36
CA ASP A 25 42.96 8.59 13.18
C ASP A 25 42.31 9.01 14.51
N SER A 26 42.93 9.98 15.18
CA SER A 26 42.51 10.52 16.48
C SER A 26 41.28 11.42 16.37
N THR A 27 40.45 11.23 15.35
CA THR A 27 39.10 11.76 15.33
C THR A 27 38.28 10.92 16.31
N LYS A 28 37.78 11.53 17.39
CA LYS A 28 36.68 10.94 18.16
C LYS A 28 35.61 10.60 17.13
N VAL A 29 35.47 9.33 16.78
CA VAL A 29 34.32 8.84 16.00
C VAL A 29 33.12 9.29 16.81
N SER A 30 32.43 10.33 16.33
CA SER A 30 31.21 10.81 16.97
C SER A 30 30.32 9.59 17.05
N GLN A 31 30.06 9.12 18.26
CA GLN A 31 29.30 7.92 18.48
C GLN A 31 27.87 8.21 18.02
N ASP A 32 27.59 7.93 16.74
CA ASP A 32 26.30 8.13 16.08
C ASP A 32 25.34 7.07 16.63
N SER A 33 24.95 7.27 17.88
CA SER A 33 24.24 6.30 18.67
C SER A 33 22.75 6.61 18.57
N ILE A 34 22.18 6.26 17.43
CA ILE A 34 20.74 6.01 17.36
C ILE A 34 20.47 4.89 18.38
N LYS A 35 19.56 5.13 19.33
CA LYS A 35 19.17 4.11 20.33
C LYS A 35 18.77 2.84 19.57
N LYS A 36 19.34 1.69 19.94
CA LYS A 36 19.10 0.39 19.27
C LYS A 36 17.61 0.08 19.07
N THR A 37 16.77 0.46 20.03
CA THR A 37 15.31 0.30 19.97
C THR A 37 14.67 1.16 18.88
N GLU A 38 15.09 2.42 18.75
CA GLU A 38 14.58 3.31 17.71
C GLU A 38 15.07 2.87 16.33
N PHE A 39 16.33 2.43 16.22
CA PHE A 39 16.86 1.86 14.98
C PHE A 39 16.02 0.67 14.49
N LEU A 40 15.79 -0.33 15.34
CA LEU A 40 14.99 -1.51 15.00
C LEU A 40 13.56 -1.14 14.62
N LYS A 41 12.96 -0.18 15.33
CA LYS A 41 11.62 0.32 15.02
C LYS A 41 11.56 1.01 13.65
N GLN A 42 12.55 1.82 13.30
CA GLN A 42 12.62 2.49 11.99
C GLN A 42 12.78 1.47 10.87
N ILE A 43 13.65 0.47 11.05
CA ILE A 43 13.82 -0.63 10.08
C ILE A 43 12.50 -1.39 9.89
N GLY A 44 11.77 -1.69 10.97
CA GLY A 44 10.43 -2.29 10.90
C GLY A 44 9.41 -1.44 10.15
N ASN A 45 9.54 -0.11 10.19
CA ASN A 45 8.72 0.83 9.41
C ASN A 45 9.25 1.06 7.97
N GLY A 46 10.32 0.36 7.58
CA GLY A 46 10.93 0.47 6.25
C GLY A 46 11.86 1.64 6.07
N PHE A 47 12.47 2.13 7.14
CA PHE A 47 13.46 3.19 7.10
C PHE A 47 14.79 2.71 7.64
N PHE A 48 15.86 3.06 6.93
CA PHE A 48 17.20 3.09 7.51
C PHE A 48 17.45 4.50 8.06
N PRO A 49 17.42 4.70 9.38
CA PRO A 49 17.56 6.03 9.95
C PRO A 49 19.03 6.46 9.92
N THR A 50 19.28 7.65 9.40
CA THR A 50 20.57 8.37 9.55
C THR A 50 20.36 9.58 10.47
N ASN A 51 21.39 10.38 10.70
CA ASN A 51 21.29 11.51 11.62
C ASN A 51 20.18 12.50 11.22
N TYR A 52 20.10 12.92 9.95
CA TYR A 52 19.14 13.92 9.47
C TYR A 52 18.10 13.38 8.49
N LEU A 53 18.34 12.20 7.90
CA LEU A 53 17.53 11.62 6.84
C LEU A 53 17.15 10.18 7.19
N ASN A 54 15.89 9.82 7.06
CA ASN A 54 15.45 8.44 7.09
C ASN A 54 15.37 7.92 5.65
N ILE A 55 16.27 7.02 5.26
CA ILE A 55 16.30 6.43 3.92
C ILE A 55 15.17 5.43 3.80
N ASP A 56 14.32 5.59 2.80
CA ASP A 56 13.16 4.76 2.54
C ASP A 56 13.56 3.48 1.79
N LEU A 57 13.49 2.35 2.51
CA LEU A 57 13.88 1.04 2.01
C LEU A 57 12.91 0.48 0.96
N ARG A 58 11.70 1.06 0.80
CA ARG A 58 10.70 0.60 -0.18
C ARG A 58 11.14 0.77 -1.62
N TYR A 59 12.05 1.70 -1.89
CA TYR A 59 12.43 2.03 -3.26
C TYR A 59 13.66 1.26 -3.75
N LEU A 60 14.36 0.53 -2.87
CA LEU A 60 15.59 -0.17 -3.24
C LEU A 60 15.35 -1.24 -4.31
N PHE A 61 14.29 -2.03 -4.16
CA PHE A 61 13.96 -3.09 -5.11
C PHE A 61 12.46 -3.38 -5.11
N LYS A 62 11.84 -3.27 -6.29
CA LYS A 62 10.49 -3.72 -6.59
C LYS A 62 10.46 -4.36 -7.97
N TYR A 63 9.42 -5.13 -8.24
CA TYR A 63 9.14 -5.64 -9.58
C TYR A 63 7.64 -5.54 -9.86
N ASN A 64 7.31 -5.15 -11.08
CA ASN A 64 5.97 -5.31 -11.64
C ASN A 64 6.07 -5.56 -13.15
N GLN A 65 4.97 -5.99 -13.77
CA GLN A 65 4.98 -6.40 -15.17
C GLN A 65 5.20 -5.24 -16.15
N TYR A 66 4.87 -4.01 -15.74
CA TYR A 66 4.99 -2.83 -16.60
C TYR A 66 6.40 -2.24 -16.59
N GLU A 67 7.01 -2.11 -15.41
CA GLU A 67 8.33 -1.49 -15.21
C GLU A 67 9.47 -2.51 -15.20
N GLY A 68 9.18 -3.80 -15.09
CA GLY A 68 10.17 -4.84 -14.83
C GLY A 68 10.81 -4.63 -13.47
N VAL A 69 12.14 -4.68 -13.41
CA VAL A 69 12.87 -4.30 -12.19
C VAL A 69 12.74 -2.80 -11.99
N ARG A 70 12.29 -2.41 -10.80
CA ARG A 70 12.19 -1.02 -10.35
C ARG A 70 13.12 -0.84 -9.16
N THR A 71 14.12 0.03 -9.32
CA THR A 71 15.09 0.34 -8.27
C THR A 71 15.26 1.85 -8.13
N GLY A 72 15.66 2.29 -6.96
CA GLY A 72 15.87 3.70 -6.68
C GLY A 72 16.12 3.98 -5.23
N LEU A 73 16.08 5.27 -4.92
CA LEU A 73 16.33 5.81 -3.60
C LEU A 73 15.20 6.74 -3.22
N GLY A 74 14.83 6.72 -1.96
CA GLY A 74 13.94 7.72 -1.39
C GLY A 74 14.26 7.96 0.05
N GLY A 75 13.66 8.99 0.61
CA GLY A 75 13.86 9.33 2.00
C GLY A 75 12.99 10.48 2.45
N ILE A 76 13.02 10.69 3.76
CA ILE A 76 12.35 11.79 4.44
C ILE A 76 13.25 12.34 5.53
N THR A 77 13.36 13.65 5.64
CA THR A 77 14.10 14.29 6.74
C THR A 77 13.43 14.02 8.07
N ASN A 78 14.21 13.88 9.14
CA ASN A 78 13.69 13.59 10.46
C ASN A 78 13.68 14.83 11.37
N LYS A 79 13.22 14.68 12.62
CA LYS A 79 13.15 15.79 13.58
C LYS A 79 14.49 16.46 13.88
N ARG A 80 15.62 15.73 13.77
CA ARG A 80 16.95 16.32 13.99
C ARG A 80 17.33 17.28 12.87
N PHE A 81 16.81 17.07 11.66
CA PHE A 81 16.97 18.03 10.57
C PHE A 81 16.18 19.31 10.85
N SER A 82 14.90 19.16 11.22
CA SER A 82 14.07 20.27 11.66
C SER A 82 12.79 19.77 12.33
N GLU A 83 12.31 20.50 13.34
CA GLU A 83 10.98 20.30 13.92
C GLU A 83 9.87 21.05 13.19
N HIS A 84 10.26 22.02 12.34
CA HIS A 84 9.35 22.92 11.61
C HIS A 84 9.21 22.55 10.14
N TYR A 85 10.23 21.93 9.55
CA TYR A 85 10.27 21.60 8.13
C TYR A 85 10.54 20.10 7.94
N ARG A 86 9.87 19.50 6.96
CA ARG A 86 10.18 18.16 6.48
C ARG A 86 10.30 18.17 4.97
N LEU A 87 11.29 17.49 4.43
CA LEU A 87 11.46 17.24 3.01
C LEU A 87 11.37 15.74 2.78
N ASN A 88 10.67 15.33 1.74
CA ASN A 88 10.54 13.93 1.36
C ASN A 88 10.60 13.78 -0.15
N GLY A 89 11.06 12.63 -0.60
CA GLY A 89 11.04 12.34 -2.02
C GLY A 89 11.61 10.97 -2.34
N TYR A 90 11.47 10.60 -3.60
CA TYR A 90 12.10 9.42 -4.17
C TYR A 90 12.37 9.62 -5.65
N LEU A 91 13.34 8.89 -6.16
CA LEU A 91 13.64 8.73 -7.56
C LEU A 91 13.87 7.24 -7.82
N VAL A 92 13.14 6.70 -8.77
CA VAL A 92 13.25 5.30 -9.20
C VAL A 92 13.38 5.22 -10.71
N TYR A 93 13.94 4.12 -11.18
CA TYR A 93 14.07 3.78 -12.59
C TYR A 93 13.44 2.41 -12.84
N GLY A 94 12.58 2.34 -13.85
CA GLY A 94 12.03 1.08 -14.38
C GLY A 94 12.87 0.61 -15.57
N PHE A 95 13.37 -0.62 -15.50
CA PHE A 95 14.26 -1.17 -16.53
C PHE A 95 13.52 -1.64 -17.78
N LEU A 96 12.22 -1.94 -17.69
CA LEU A 96 11.43 -2.37 -18.85
C LEU A 96 10.89 -1.17 -19.64
N ASP A 97 10.31 -0.19 -18.94
CA ASP A 97 9.75 1.00 -19.57
C ASP A 97 10.78 2.13 -19.79
N HIS A 98 12.01 1.95 -19.31
CA HIS A 98 13.14 2.87 -19.45
C HIS A 98 12.88 4.29 -18.95
N ASN A 99 11.98 4.45 -17.97
CA ASN A 99 11.55 5.77 -17.48
C ASN A 99 11.87 5.96 -16.00
N PHE A 100 12.31 7.19 -15.68
CA PHE A 100 12.39 7.67 -14.31
C PHE A 100 11.02 8.05 -13.77
N LYS A 101 10.76 7.72 -12.51
CA LYS A 101 9.56 8.11 -11.76
C LYS A 101 9.99 8.69 -10.43
N TYR A 102 9.31 9.72 -9.97
CA TYR A 102 9.78 10.47 -8.82
C TYR A 102 8.65 11.19 -8.10
N SER A 103 8.92 11.48 -6.83
CA SER A 103 8.13 12.43 -6.07
C SER A 103 9.05 13.33 -5.29
N ILE A 104 8.69 14.61 -5.21
CA ILE A 104 9.30 15.59 -4.32
C ILE A 104 8.20 16.26 -3.52
N GLY A 105 8.41 16.35 -2.22
CA GLY A 105 7.47 16.96 -1.31
C GLY A 105 8.18 17.66 -0.16
N GLY A 106 7.45 18.60 0.42
CA GLY A 106 7.89 19.32 1.60
C GLY A 106 6.69 19.68 2.46
N GLY A 107 6.89 19.68 3.77
CA GLY A 107 5.89 20.06 4.74
C GLY A 107 6.43 21.11 5.69
N PHE A 108 5.57 22.06 6.06
CA PHE A 108 5.82 23.03 7.10
C PHE A 108 4.84 22.86 8.24
N ARG A 109 5.36 22.85 9.46
CA ARG A 109 4.59 22.65 10.67
C ARG A 109 3.99 23.97 11.12
N LEU A 110 2.67 24.07 11.05
CA LEU A 110 1.91 25.24 11.46
C LEU A 110 1.64 25.28 12.97
N ALA A 111 1.43 24.11 13.59
CA ALA A 111 1.15 24.04 15.02
C ALA A 111 1.64 22.71 15.63
N SER A 112 2.42 22.80 16.71
CA SER A 112 2.96 21.62 17.38
C SER A 112 1.87 20.79 18.10
N LYS A 113 1.03 21.47 18.89
CA LYS A 113 0.00 20.87 19.77
C LYS A 113 -1.05 20.04 19.04
N SER A 114 -1.54 20.53 17.90
CA SER A 114 -2.49 19.83 17.03
C SER A 114 -1.81 19.03 15.91
N ASN A 115 -0.47 18.96 15.92
CA ASN A 115 0.34 18.35 14.88
C ASN A 115 -0.12 18.77 13.46
N THR A 116 -0.29 20.08 13.27
CA THR A 116 -0.76 20.63 12.01
C THR A 116 0.40 20.81 11.05
N TRP A 117 0.30 20.21 9.86
CA TRP A 117 1.28 20.33 8.79
C TRP A 117 0.59 20.75 7.51
N LEU A 118 1.14 21.74 6.82
CA LEU A 118 0.80 21.99 5.42
C LEU A 118 1.89 21.40 4.54
N ASN A 119 1.49 20.59 3.58
CA ASN A 119 2.37 19.85 2.69
C ASN A 119 2.12 20.26 1.25
N LEU A 120 3.21 20.31 0.49
CA LEU A 120 3.22 20.48 -0.95
C LEU A 120 3.92 19.26 -1.55
N SER A 121 3.36 18.71 -2.62
CA SER A 121 3.99 17.58 -3.32
C SER A 121 3.80 17.64 -4.83
N TYR A 122 4.80 17.15 -5.54
CA TYR A 122 4.76 16.84 -6.96
C TYR A 122 5.13 15.36 -7.12
N THR A 123 4.34 14.61 -7.89
CA THR A 123 4.57 13.19 -8.16
C THR A 123 4.37 12.92 -9.63
N ASP A 124 5.30 12.19 -10.25
CA ASP A 124 5.20 11.60 -11.58
C ASP A 124 5.52 10.10 -11.44
N ASP A 125 4.46 9.27 -11.43
CA ASP A 125 4.58 7.83 -11.16
C ASP A 125 3.40 7.03 -11.76
N LEU A 126 3.37 5.73 -11.46
CA LEU A 126 2.31 4.80 -11.79
C LEU A 126 1.45 4.47 -10.57
N GLN A 127 0.15 4.31 -10.81
CA GLN A 127 -0.80 3.83 -9.83
C GLN A 127 -1.66 2.70 -10.39
N GLU A 128 -2.01 1.73 -9.55
CA GLU A 128 -2.96 0.65 -9.89
C GLU A 128 -4.34 1.24 -10.17
N THR A 129 -4.91 0.91 -11.33
CA THR A 129 -6.26 1.34 -11.73
C THR A 129 -7.31 0.75 -10.80
N GLY A 130 -8.21 1.58 -10.28
CA GLY A 130 -9.30 1.14 -9.41
C GLY A 130 -8.91 0.99 -7.93
N SER A 131 -7.65 1.28 -7.60
CA SER A 131 -7.16 1.26 -6.21
C SER A 131 -7.66 2.50 -5.45
N SER A 132 -8.03 2.31 -4.17
CA SER A 132 -8.49 3.42 -3.33
C SER A 132 -7.69 3.49 -2.03
N ALA A 133 -6.88 4.53 -1.86
CA ALA A 133 -6.16 4.78 -0.62
C ALA A 133 -6.85 5.85 0.23
N PHE A 134 -6.85 5.68 1.55
CA PHE A 134 -7.26 6.74 2.47
C PHE A 134 -6.06 7.64 2.76
N LEU A 135 -6.24 8.96 2.73
CA LEU A 135 -5.17 9.92 3.06
C LEU A 135 -4.60 9.67 4.47
N THR A 136 -5.48 9.37 5.42
CA THR A 136 -5.15 9.10 6.83
C THR A 136 -4.50 7.73 7.07
N ASP A 137 -4.27 6.92 6.04
CA ASP A 137 -3.63 5.62 6.21
C ASP A 137 -2.20 5.76 6.71
N LYS A 138 -1.92 5.02 7.78
CA LYS A 138 -0.54 4.88 8.24
C LYS A 138 0.25 4.15 7.16
N ARG A 139 1.46 4.64 6.92
CA ARG A 139 2.45 3.97 6.07
C ARG A 139 2.60 2.49 6.47
N PHE A 140 2.46 1.62 5.48
CA PHE A 140 2.81 0.21 5.57
C PHE A 140 4.12 -0.06 4.84
N PHE A 141 4.93 -0.97 5.38
CA PHE A 141 6.19 -1.40 4.79
C PHE A 141 6.25 -2.92 4.65
N GLN A 142 6.62 -3.38 3.47
CA GLN A 142 6.97 -4.77 3.21
C GLN A 142 8.18 -4.78 2.27
N PHE A 143 9.19 -5.60 2.58
CA PHE A 143 10.39 -5.73 1.73
C PHE A 143 10.06 -6.31 0.35
N PHE A 144 9.02 -7.13 0.26
CA PHE A 144 8.61 -7.79 -0.96
C PHE A 144 7.09 -7.71 -1.05
N GLU A 145 6.55 -7.11 -2.11
CA GLU A 145 5.12 -6.90 -2.34
C GLU A 145 4.64 -7.75 -3.54
N PRO A 146 4.26 -9.02 -3.35
CA PRO A 146 4.21 -9.97 -4.48
C PRO A 146 2.95 -9.80 -5.33
N ARG A 147 1.94 -9.13 -4.77
CA ARG A 147 0.78 -8.64 -5.51
C ARG A 147 1.22 -7.73 -6.68
N LEU A 148 2.24 -6.88 -6.50
CA LEU A 148 2.74 -5.99 -7.56
C LEU A 148 3.26 -6.74 -8.80
N LEU A 149 3.74 -7.98 -8.63
CA LEU A 149 4.26 -8.80 -9.74
C LEU A 149 3.18 -9.15 -10.78
N ASN A 150 1.91 -8.98 -10.42
CA ASN A 150 0.77 -9.52 -11.15
C ASN A 150 -0.26 -8.47 -11.54
N ILE A 151 -0.14 -7.25 -11.00
CA ILE A 151 -0.93 -6.12 -11.48
C ILE A 151 -0.46 -5.78 -12.90
N ASN A 152 -1.41 -5.61 -13.80
CA ASN A 152 -1.18 -5.26 -15.19
C ASN A 152 -1.90 -3.95 -15.61
N LEU A 153 -2.96 -3.53 -14.91
CA LEU A 153 -3.64 -2.25 -15.19
C LEU A 153 -3.07 -1.12 -14.33
N PHE A 154 -2.09 -0.42 -14.89
CA PHE A 154 -1.58 0.83 -14.32
C PHE A 154 -2.09 2.04 -15.09
N HIS A 155 -2.08 3.19 -14.43
CA HIS A 155 -2.14 4.49 -15.10
C HIS A 155 -0.99 5.35 -14.61
N LYS A 156 -0.39 6.09 -15.53
CA LYS A 156 0.54 7.16 -15.22
C LYS A 156 -0.23 8.32 -14.63
N HIS A 157 0.32 8.94 -13.60
CA HIS A 157 -0.23 10.18 -13.05
C HIS A 157 0.87 11.21 -12.78
N ILE A 158 0.62 12.45 -13.17
CA ILE A 158 1.40 13.61 -12.75
C ILE A 158 0.50 14.43 -11.83
N THR A 159 0.82 14.48 -10.54
CA THR A 159 -0.03 15.07 -9.51
C THR A 159 0.69 16.15 -8.74
N LYS A 160 0.06 17.32 -8.62
CA LYS A 160 0.45 18.42 -7.74
C LYS A 160 -0.57 18.51 -6.63
N ALA A 161 -0.15 18.45 -5.37
CA ALA A 161 -1.07 18.47 -4.24
C ALA A 161 -0.64 19.43 -3.14
N ILE A 162 -1.64 20.03 -2.50
CA ILE A 162 -1.54 20.77 -1.25
C ILE A 162 -2.36 19.99 -0.23
N THR A 163 -1.73 19.57 0.88
CA THR A 163 -2.38 18.74 1.90
C THR A 163 -2.20 19.34 3.29
N LEU A 164 -3.30 19.62 3.99
CA LEU A 164 -3.33 20.03 5.38
C LEU A 164 -3.62 18.81 6.27
N GLU A 165 -2.62 18.37 7.02
CA GLU A 165 -2.79 17.41 8.11
C GLU A 165 -3.13 18.15 9.39
N HIS A 166 -4.12 17.69 10.14
CA HIS A 166 -4.51 18.31 11.39
C HIS A 166 -5.14 17.29 12.35
N LYS A 167 -4.73 17.28 13.62
CA LYS A 167 -5.41 16.52 14.67
C LYS A 167 -6.40 17.43 15.38
N LEU A 168 -7.69 17.31 15.02
CA LEU A 168 -8.79 18.02 15.69
C LEU A 168 -8.89 17.63 17.18
N SER A 169 -8.63 16.37 17.51
CA SER A 169 -8.51 15.90 18.88
C SER A 169 -7.52 14.74 18.97
N LYS A 170 -7.24 14.26 20.19
CA LYS A 170 -6.42 13.05 20.40
C LYS A 170 -6.99 11.82 19.66
N HIS A 171 -8.31 11.79 19.42
CA HIS A 171 -9.02 10.66 18.83
C HIS A 171 -9.44 10.90 17.37
N LEU A 172 -9.27 12.12 16.84
CA LEU A 172 -9.75 12.50 15.51
C LEU A 172 -8.62 13.15 14.70
N LEU A 173 -8.11 12.40 13.73
CA LEU A 173 -7.18 12.87 12.72
C LEU A 173 -7.95 13.30 11.48
N THR A 174 -7.57 14.43 10.90
CA THR A 174 -8.14 14.95 9.67
C THR A 174 -7.06 15.29 8.67
N GLU A 175 -7.32 15.03 7.40
CA GLU A 175 -6.47 15.43 6.29
C GLU A 175 -7.34 16.03 5.20
N THR A 176 -6.97 17.22 4.74
CA THR A 176 -7.65 17.91 3.64
C THR A 176 -6.66 18.13 2.51
N GLN A 177 -7.00 17.73 1.30
CA GLN A 177 -6.13 17.83 0.14
C GLN A 177 -6.85 18.53 -1.01
N PHE A 178 -6.14 19.42 -1.69
CA PHE A 178 -6.47 19.84 -3.05
C PHE A 178 -5.38 19.35 -3.99
N ALA A 179 -5.76 18.69 -5.09
CA ALA A 179 -4.81 18.13 -6.04
C ALA A 179 -5.24 18.36 -7.49
N VAL A 180 -4.27 18.68 -8.35
CA VAL A 180 -4.42 18.71 -9.80
C VAL A 180 -3.61 17.56 -10.39
N SER A 181 -4.25 16.71 -11.18
CA SER A 181 -3.68 15.46 -11.68
C SER A 181 -3.92 15.30 -13.18
N ASN A 182 -2.87 14.95 -13.93
CA ASN A 182 -2.97 14.45 -15.29
C ASN A 182 -2.82 12.93 -15.25
N ILE A 183 -3.78 12.21 -15.82
CA ILE A 183 -3.87 10.76 -15.70
C ILE A 183 -3.97 10.14 -17.08
N ASN A 184 -3.06 9.22 -17.36
CA ASN A 184 -2.96 8.53 -18.64
C ASN A 184 -2.86 7.01 -18.39
N PRO A 185 -3.94 6.24 -18.64
CA PRO A 185 -3.93 4.78 -18.61
C PRO A 185 -2.82 4.17 -19.47
N THR A 186 -2.15 3.14 -18.99
CA THR A 186 -1.08 2.46 -19.76
C THR A 186 -1.60 1.32 -20.64
N TYR A 187 -2.90 1.27 -20.87
CA TYR A 187 -3.62 0.22 -21.59
C TYR A 187 -4.69 0.86 -22.46
N SER A 188 -5.19 0.13 -23.47
CA SER A 188 -6.24 0.61 -24.36
C SER A 188 -7.53 0.82 -23.58
N TYR A 189 -7.80 2.05 -23.19
CA TYR A 189 -9.00 2.43 -22.46
C TYR A 189 -9.51 3.77 -22.95
N GLU A 190 -10.80 3.78 -23.25
CA GLU A 190 -11.51 4.94 -23.74
C GLU A 190 -12.75 5.15 -22.87
N TYR A 191 -12.96 6.38 -22.41
CA TYR A 191 -14.12 6.73 -21.59
C TYR A 191 -15.08 7.60 -22.38
N LEU A 192 -16.31 7.13 -22.57
CA LEU A 192 -17.35 7.85 -23.29
C LEU A 192 -18.07 8.82 -22.33
N LYS A 193 -17.85 10.12 -22.52
CA LYS A 193 -18.49 11.20 -21.77
C LYS A 193 -19.24 12.13 -22.72
N ASN A 194 -20.58 12.15 -22.68
CA ASN A 194 -21.43 13.02 -23.52
C ASN A 194 -21.04 12.95 -25.01
N ASP A 195 -20.97 11.74 -25.55
CA ASP A 195 -20.55 11.43 -26.94
C ASP A 195 -19.10 11.83 -27.31
N LYS A 196 -18.29 12.23 -26.33
CA LYS A 196 -16.86 12.47 -26.50
C LYS A 196 -16.07 11.33 -25.89
N ILE A 197 -15.09 10.85 -26.65
CA ILE A 197 -14.13 9.84 -26.20
C ILE A 197 -12.98 10.55 -25.47
N LEU A 198 -12.71 10.13 -24.24
CA LEU A 198 -11.62 10.62 -23.41
C LEU A 198 -10.63 9.48 -23.12
N ASN A 199 -9.37 9.70 -23.48
CA ASN A 199 -8.28 8.74 -23.25
C ASN A 199 -7.28 9.25 -22.21
N GLU A 200 -7.33 10.55 -21.90
CA GLU A 200 -6.58 11.19 -20.82
C GLU A 200 -7.54 11.95 -19.90
N PHE A 201 -7.26 11.90 -18.60
CA PHE A 201 -8.10 12.51 -17.57
C PHE A 201 -7.31 13.59 -16.84
N HIS A 202 -7.81 14.82 -16.93
CA HIS A 202 -7.34 15.94 -16.16
C HIS A 202 -8.32 16.11 -14.99
N LEU A 203 -7.81 16.04 -13.77
CA LEU A 203 -8.62 16.11 -12.56
C LEU A 203 -8.17 17.28 -11.70
N SER A 204 -9.14 18.05 -11.19
CA SER A 204 -8.97 18.94 -10.05
C SER A 204 -9.81 18.41 -8.90
N THR A 205 -9.18 17.90 -7.84
CA THR A 205 -9.88 17.21 -6.75
C THR A 205 -9.72 17.92 -5.42
N ALA A 206 -10.81 18.01 -4.65
CA ALA A 206 -10.75 18.27 -3.21
C ALA A 206 -11.10 16.99 -2.46
N LYS A 207 -10.30 16.67 -1.44
CA LYS A 207 -10.49 15.50 -0.58
C LYS A 207 -10.49 15.91 0.88
N VAL A 208 -11.42 15.36 1.65
CA VAL A 208 -11.46 15.47 3.11
C VAL A 208 -11.51 14.08 3.69
N ALA A 209 -10.53 13.72 4.51
CA ALA A 209 -10.41 12.43 5.17
C ALA A 209 -10.43 12.61 6.68
N LEU A 210 -11.16 11.74 7.37
CA LEU A 210 -11.34 11.70 8.80
C LEU A 210 -11.00 10.30 9.29
N GLN A 211 -10.16 10.19 10.31
CA GLN A 211 -9.93 8.95 11.03
C GLN A 211 -10.26 9.15 12.51
N TRP A 212 -11.29 8.43 12.97
CA TRP A 212 -11.80 8.50 14.32
C TRP A 212 -11.52 7.20 15.08
N SER A 213 -10.79 7.32 16.19
CA SER A 213 -10.42 6.21 17.08
C SER A 213 -10.91 6.48 18.51
N PRO A 214 -12.22 6.50 18.77
CA PRO A 214 -12.80 6.99 20.02
C PRO A 214 -12.42 6.17 21.27
N PHE A 215 -12.14 4.88 21.10
CA PHE A 215 -11.86 3.97 22.20
C PHE A 215 -10.36 3.77 22.47
N SER A 216 -9.49 4.36 21.63
CA SER A 216 -8.04 4.29 21.82
C SER A 216 -7.60 5.19 22.97
N LYS A 217 -6.59 4.76 23.73
CA LYS A 217 -5.95 5.58 24.76
C LYS A 217 -4.69 6.21 24.22
N PHE A 218 -4.52 7.50 24.51
CA PHE A 218 -3.40 8.31 24.03
C PHE A 218 -2.68 9.00 25.18
N GLU A 219 -1.35 9.02 25.12
CA GLU A 219 -0.49 9.77 26.03
C GLU A 219 0.36 10.77 25.27
N VAL A 220 0.79 11.83 25.96
CA VAL A 220 1.75 12.80 25.44
C VAL A 220 3.14 12.28 25.78
N SER A 221 3.96 12.01 24.78
CA SER A 221 5.34 11.60 24.99
C SER A 221 6.23 12.78 25.35
N GLU A 222 7.45 12.52 25.81
CA GLU A 222 8.49 13.52 26.14
C GLU A 222 8.72 14.58 25.05
N ASP A 223 8.50 14.25 23.77
CA ASP A 223 8.61 15.20 22.64
C ASP A 223 7.30 15.96 22.31
N ASP A 224 6.37 16.11 23.26
CA ASP A 224 5.02 16.67 23.06
C ASP A 224 4.16 16.01 21.96
N LEU A 225 4.53 14.81 21.52
CA LEU A 225 3.76 14.04 20.55
C LEU A 225 2.70 13.18 21.23
N ILE A 226 1.47 13.26 20.71
CA ILE A 226 0.38 12.35 21.07
C ILE A 226 0.67 10.96 20.47
N LYS A 227 0.94 9.98 21.33
CA LYS A 227 1.17 8.57 20.97
C LYS A 227 0.01 7.70 21.45
N GLU A 228 -0.43 6.78 20.60
CA GLU A 228 -1.42 5.76 20.94
C GLU A 228 -0.74 4.69 21.80
N ILE A 229 -1.14 4.57 23.07
CA ILE A 229 -0.58 3.58 24.00
C ILE A 229 -1.40 2.28 24.05
N LYS A 230 -2.70 2.38 23.79
CA LYS A 230 -3.61 1.23 23.73
C LYS A 230 -4.61 1.44 22.60
N SER A 231 -4.62 0.53 21.63
CA SER A 231 -5.64 0.53 20.58
C SER A 231 -6.99 0.11 21.13
N GLY A 232 -8.01 0.91 20.85
CA GLY A 232 -9.42 0.57 21.07
C GLY A 232 -10.18 0.49 19.76
N TYR A 233 -11.31 -0.22 19.78
CA TYR A 233 -12.11 -0.55 18.59
C TYR A 233 -13.60 -0.41 18.90
N PRO A 234 -14.45 -0.11 17.91
CA PRO A 234 -14.12 0.11 16.50
C PRO A 234 -13.34 1.39 16.19
N LYS A 235 -12.60 1.37 15.09
CA LYS A 235 -11.98 2.54 14.45
C LYS A 235 -12.74 2.84 13.16
N PHE A 236 -12.90 4.12 12.83
CA PHE A 236 -13.63 4.56 11.65
C PHE A 236 -12.76 5.46 10.78
N THR A 237 -12.82 5.28 9.48
CA THR A 237 -12.23 6.15 8.48
C THR A 237 -13.32 6.54 7.48
N LEU A 238 -13.46 7.83 7.22
CA LEU A 238 -14.37 8.38 6.22
C LEU A 238 -13.56 9.30 5.31
N GLN A 239 -13.76 9.21 4.01
CA GLN A 239 -13.12 10.09 3.04
C GLN A 239 -14.12 10.50 1.97
N TYR A 240 -14.21 11.80 1.73
CA TYR A 240 -14.98 12.36 0.66
C TYR A 240 -14.04 12.99 -0.36
N THR A 241 -14.24 12.69 -1.64
CA THR A 241 -13.51 13.28 -2.76
C THR A 241 -14.51 13.88 -3.72
N HIS A 242 -14.26 15.10 -4.19
CA HIS A 242 -15.01 15.71 -5.28
C HIS A 242 -14.02 16.17 -6.36
N ALA A 243 -14.27 15.78 -7.61
CA ALA A 243 -13.55 16.25 -8.78
C ALA A 243 -14.37 17.37 -9.44
N PHE A 244 -13.77 18.54 -9.58
CA PHE A 244 -14.39 19.70 -10.22
C PHE A 244 -14.02 19.72 -11.70
N GLU A 245 -15.00 19.80 -12.58
CA GLU A 245 -14.77 20.09 -14.00
C GLU A 245 -14.48 21.58 -14.22
N ASP A 246 -13.78 21.92 -15.30
CA ASP A 246 -13.37 23.27 -15.72
C ASP A 246 -12.41 24.02 -14.78
N VAL A 247 -12.12 23.48 -13.59
CA VAL A 247 -11.10 23.98 -12.68
C VAL A 247 -9.73 23.43 -13.11
N PHE A 248 -8.76 24.30 -13.40
CA PHE A 248 -7.43 23.94 -13.95
C PHE A 248 -7.48 22.98 -15.16
N ARG A 249 -8.44 23.20 -16.09
CA ARG A 249 -8.65 22.35 -17.28
C ARG A 249 -9.03 20.91 -16.98
N SER A 250 -9.60 20.65 -15.80
CA SER A 250 -10.17 19.36 -15.45
C SER A 250 -11.34 19.01 -16.39
N ASN A 251 -11.37 17.78 -16.89
CA ASN A 251 -12.36 17.31 -17.87
C ASN A 251 -13.34 16.28 -17.29
N ILE A 252 -13.33 16.08 -15.98
CA ILE A 252 -14.09 15.05 -15.27
C ILE A 252 -14.74 15.65 -14.02
N ASN A 253 -15.98 15.23 -13.73
CA ASN A 253 -16.74 15.65 -12.56
C ASN A 253 -17.37 14.43 -11.87
N PHE A 254 -16.95 14.15 -10.64
CA PHE A 254 -17.55 13.11 -9.81
C PHE A 254 -17.41 13.40 -8.33
N SER A 255 -18.24 12.74 -7.54
CA SER A 255 -18.15 12.69 -6.08
C SER A 255 -17.97 11.25 -5.64
N LYS A 256 -17.09 11.03 -4.68
CA LYS A 256 -16.72 9.73 -4.16
C LYS A 256 -16.73 9.75 -2.64
N LEU A 257 -17.41 8.78 -2.04
CA LEU A 257 -17.45 8.59 -0.59
C LEU A 257 -16.87 7.21 -0.25
N ASP A 258 -15.78 7.20 0.50
CA ASP A 258 -15.11 6.00 0.99
C ASP A 258 -15.29 5.88 2.51
N PHE A 259 -15.64 4.69 2.97
CA PHE A 259 -15.79 4.36 4.38
C PHE A 259 -15.01 3.09 4.72
N ARG A 260 -14.38 3.08 5.89
CA ARG A 260 -13.80 1.87 6.47
C ARG A 260 -14.05 1.83 7.96
N THR A 261 -14.41 0.67 8.48
CA THR A 261 -14.35 0.40 9.91
C THR A 261 -13.59 -0.88 10.19
N VAL A 262 -12.83 -0.86 11.29
CA VAL A 262 -12.11 -2.02 11.81
C VAL A 262 -12.59 -2.24 13.23
N TYR A 263 -13.11 -3.43 13.49
CA TYR A 263 -13.46 -3.91 14.83
C TYR A 263 -12.55 -5.06 15.21
N GLN A 264 -12.16 -5.12 16.49
CA GLN A 264 -11.33 -6.21 17.00
C GLN A 264 -11.79 -6.60 18.40
N LEU A 265 -12.04 -7.89 18.57
CA LEU A 265 -12.36 -8.53 19.85
C LEU A 265 -11.15 -9.34 20.30
N ASN A 266 -10.54 -8.95 21.42
CA ASN A 266 -9.36 -9.62 21.98
C ASN A 266 -9.79 -10.63 23.05
N TYR A 267 -9.38 -11.89 22.91
CA TYR A 267 -9.56 -12.92 23.94
C TYR A 267 -8.30 -13.04 24.79
N THR A 268 -7.13 -13.06 24.13
CA THR A 268 -5.81 -13.01 24.76
C THR A 268 -4.90 -12.05 24.00
N LYS A 269 -3.62 -11.95 24.39
CA LYS A 269 -2.64 -11.12 23.68
C LYS A 269 -2.39 -11.62 22.24
N GLU A 270 -2.53 -12.92 21.99
CA GLU A 270 -2.22 -13.55 20.70
C GLU A 270 -3.44 -14.15 20.00
N SER A 271 -4.60 -14.22 20.68
CA SER A 271 -5.87 -14.66 20.09
C SER A 271 -6.89 -13.54 20.08
N TYR A 272 -7.39 -13.23 18.89
CA TYR A 272 -8.35 -12.16 18.65
C TYR A 272 -9.13 -12.40 17.36
N THR A 273 -10.31 -11.83 17.27
CA THR A 273 -11.09 -11.75 16.02
C THR A 273 -11.07 -10.32 15.51
N GLN A 274 -10.78 -10.13 14.23
CA GLN A 274 -10.81 -8.83 13.57
C GLN A 274 -11.83 -8.87 12.44
N ALA A 275 -12.72 -7.89 12.43
CA ALA A 275 -13.67 -7.65 11.36
C ALA A 275 -13.36 -6.30 10.70
N THR A 276 -13.25 -6.28 9.38
CA THR A 276 -13.03 -5.08 8.58
C THR A 276 -14.15 -4.94 7.58
N VAL A 277 -14.78 -3.77 7.56
CA VAL A 277 -15.72 -3.38 6.51
C VAL A 277 -15.11 -2.22 5.74
N VAL A 278 -15.07 -2.31 4.42
CA VAL A 278 -14.75 -1.20 3.52
C VAL A 278 -15.93 -1.02 2.59
N ALA A 279 -16.42 0.20 2.43
CA ALA A 279 -17.47 0.53 1.50
C ALA A 279 -17.09 1.77 0.70
N GLY A 280 -17.57 1.87 -0.52
CA GLY A 280 -17.34 3.02 -1.37
C GLY A 280 -18.50 3.21 -2.33
N MET A 281 -18.78 4.47 -2.65
CA MET A 281 -19.72 4.82 -3.70
C MET A 281 -19.22 6.05 -4.47
N VAL A 282 -19.45 6.03 -5.78
CA VAL A 282 -19.12 7.12 -6.69
C VAL A 282 -20.37 7.52 -7.46
N SER A 283 -20.52 8.82 -7.67
CA SER A 283 -21.57 9.41 -8.50
C SER A 283 -20.98 10.47 -9.42
N GLY A 284 -21.44 10.50 -10.67
CA GLY A 284 -20.93 11.39 -11.72
C GLY A 284 -20.04 10.68 -12.72
N ASP A 285 -19.46 11.45 -13.64
CA ASP A 285 -18.62 10.93 -14.71
C ASP A 285 -17.29 10.45 -14.13
N THR A 286 -17.06 9.15 -14.09
CA THR A 286 -15.88 8.59 -13.41
C THR A 286 -15.18 7.58 -14.30
N PRO A 287 -13.93 7.84 -14.71
CA PRO A 287 -13.15 6.85 -15.45
C PRO A 287 -12.74 5.68 -14.54
N LEU A 288 -12.42 4.54 -15.14
CA LEU A 288 -12.04 3.31 -14.43
C LEU A 288 -10.89 3.50 -13.43
N THR A 289 -9.98 4.45 -13.71
CA THR A 289 -8.88 4.83 -12.82
C THR A 289 -9.33 5.26 -11.42
N HIS A 290 -10.56 5.78 -11.27
CA HIS A 290 -11.12 6.32 -10.03
C HIS A 290 -12.29 5.49 -9.45
N LEU A 291 -12.68 4.42 -10.14
CA LEU A 291 -13.64 3.42 -9.67
C LEU A 291 -12.98 2.47 -8.65
N TYR A 292 -13.64 1.37 -8.32
CA TYR A 292 -13.18 0.42 -7.30
C TYR A 292 -12.91 -0.96 -7.88
N HIS A 293 -11.74 -1.53 -7.55
CA HIS A 293 -11.57 -2.98 -7.51
C HIS A 293 -11.66 -3.48 -6.06
N ALA A 294 -12.09 -4.73 -5.85
CA ALA A 294 -12.19 -5.33 -4.52
C ALA A 294 -10.87 -5.98 -4.05
N TYR A 295 -9.74 -5.26 -4.18
CA TYR A 295 -8.37 -5.74 -3.88
C TYR A 295 -8.09 -7.21 -4.28
N PRO A 296 -8.14 -7.55 -5.58
CA PRO A 296 -7.83 -8.91 -6.04
C PRO A 296 -6.35 -9.24 -5.84
N ASN A 297 -6.06 -10.54 -5.74
CA ASN A 297 -4.67 -11.04 -5.62
C ASN A 297 -4.42 -12.36 -6.36
N ASN A 298 -5.28 -12.80 -7.27
CA ASN A 298 -5.10 -14.06 -8.01
C ASN A 298 -4.70 -13.81 -9.47
N ILE A 299 -3.93 -14.72 -10.06
CA ILE A 299 -3.49 -14.63 -11.46
C ILE A 299 -4.13 -15.68 -12.35
N THR A 300 -4.39 -15.29 -13.59
CA THR A 300 -4.89 -16.16 -14.66
C THR A 300 -3.74 -16.96 -15.27
N LYS A 301 -3.27 -18.00 -14.57
CA LYS A 301 -2.34 -19.02 -15.11
C LYS A 301 -2.98 -20.40 -15.03
N GLU A 302 -2.56 -21.38 -15.81
CA GLU A 302 -3.29 -22.66 -15.90
C GLU A 302 -3.28 -23.49 -14.61
N THR A 303 -2.16 -23.54 -13.88
CA THR A 303 -2.03 -24.42 -12.71
C THR A 303 -1.94 -23.66 -11.39
N ILE A 304 -2.42 -24.27 -10.30
CA ILE A 304 -2.32 -23.71 -8.93
C ILE A 304 -0.87 -23.38 -8.56
N LEU A 305 0.09 -24.22 -8.94
CA LEU A 305 1.51 -24.00 -8.68
C LEU A 305 2.07 -22.79 -9.42
N GLN A 306 1.57 -22.50 -10.63
CA GLN A 306 1.94 -21.30 -11.37
C GLN A 306 1.31 -20.04 -10.78
N ARG A 307 0.16 -20.16 -10.08
CA ARG A 307 -0.54 -19.07 -9.37
C ARG A 307 0.02 -18.78 -7.98
N PHE A 308 0.96 -19.59 -7.53
CA PHE A 308 1.51 -19.51 -6.19
C PHE A 308 2.26 -18.17 -5.98
N SER A 309 1.73 -17.35 -5.07
CA SER A 309 2.21 -16.00 -4.78
C SER A 309 2.19 -15.74 -3.26
N VAL A 310 2.31 -14.48 -2.82
CA VAL A 310 2.16 -14.13 -1.40
C VAL A 310 0.78 -13.55 -1.14
N ALA A 311 0.14 -14.01 -0.08
CA ALA A 311 -1.17 -13.52 0.36
C ALA A 311 -1.08 -12.05 0.76
N GLY A 312 -2.07 -11.25 0.38
CA GLY A 312 -2.15 -9.86 0.80
C GLY A 312 -2.89 -9.75 2.13
N ILE A 313 -2.63 -8.67 2.85
CA ILE A 313 -3.15 -8.50 4.21
C ILE A 313 -4.68 -8.44 4.21
N ASN A 314 -5.26 -7.69 3.27
CA ASN A 314 -6.71 -7.51 3.14
C ASN A 314 -7.20 -7.74 1.69
N SER A 315 -6.55 -8.62 0.93
CA SER A 315 -6.94 -8.94 -0.44
C SER A 315 -7.83 -10.17 -0.54
N PHE A 316 -8.57 -10.29 -1.64
CA PHE A 316 -9.25 -11.53 -2.01
C PHE A 316 -8.26 -12.44 -2.73
N GLU A 317 -7.96 -13.58 -2.12
CA GLU A 317 -6.86 -14.45 -2.58
C GLU A 317 -7.22 -15.24 -3.84
N THR A 318 -8.50 -15.51 -4.04
CA THR A 318 -9.03 -16.27 -5.19
C THR A 318 -9.56 -15.36 -6.30
N MET A 319 -9.68 -14.05 -6.05
CA MET A 319 -10.18 -13.06 -7.03
C MET A 319 -9.11 -12.69 -8.04
N TYR A 320 -9.40 -12.84 -9.33
CA TYR A 320 -8.45 -12.50 -10.39
C TYR A 320 -8.30 -10.98 -10.53
N PHE A 321 -7.10 -10.53 -10.92
CA PHE A 321 -6.88 -9.12 -11.24
C PHE A 321 -7.83 -8.66 -12.36
N ASN A 322 -8.42 -7.47 -12.17
CA ASN A 322 -9.35 -6.82 -13.10
C ASN A 322 -10.63 -7.60 -13.40
N GLU A 323 -10.92 -8.66 -12.64
CA GLU A 323 -12.14 -9.44 -12.81
C GLU A 323 -13.38 -8.60 -12.52
N PHE A 324 -13.29 -7.73 -11.49
CA PHE A 324 -14.40 -6.93 -11.03
C PHE A 324 -14.03 -5.46 -10.86
N PHE A 325 -14.86 -4.58 -11.43
CA PHE A 325 -14.89 -3.17 -11.09
C PHE A 325 -16.29 -2.75 -10.65
N SER A 326 -16.38 -1.68 -9.85
CA SER A 326 -17.65 -1.20 -9.32
C SER A 326 -17.63 0.31 -9.12
N ASP A 327 -18.79 0.97 -9.27
CA ASP A 327 -19.01 2.36 -8.85
C ASP A 327 -19.51 2.43 -7.40
N ARG A 328 -20.11 1.36 -6.91
CA ARG A 328 -20.55 1.17 -5.53
C ARG A 328 -20.20 -0.23 -5.07
N PHE A 329 -19.60 -0.35 -3.90
CA PHE A 329 -19.21 -1.64 -3.36
C PHE A 329 -19.15 -1.63 -1.84
N SER A 330 -19.23 -2.82 -1.26
CA SER A 330 -18.86 -3.10 0.11
C SER A 330 -18.11 -4.42 0.19
N THR A 331 -17.07 -4.45 1.02
CA THR A 331 -16.35 -5.67 1.37
C THR A 331 -16.43 -5.87 2.88
N PHE A 332 -16.58 -7.11 3.28
CA PHE A 332 -16.50 -7.57 4.65
C PHE A 332 -15.40 -8.62 4.74
N GLN A 333 -14.52 -8.49 5.72
CA GLN A 333 -13.47 -9.45 5.99
C GLN A 333 -13.47 -9.79 7.47
N LEU A 334 -13.50 -11.07 7.79
CA LEU A 334 -13.40 -11.57 9.15
C LEU A 334 -12.19 -12.49 9.24
N LYS A 335 -11.30 -12.19 10.17
CA LYS A 335 -10.14 -13.01 10.51
C LYS A 335 -10.19 -13.41 11.97
N HIS A 336 -10.06 -14.69 12.26
CA HIS A 336 -9.90 -15.19 13.62
C HIS A 336 -8.50 -15.74 13.81
N TYR A 337 -7.73 -15.12 14.69
CA TYR A 337 -6.39 -15.53 15.08
C TYR A 337 -6.49 -16.45 16.29
N PHE A 338 -6.09 -17.72 16.13
CA PHE A 338 -5.97 -18.64 17.25
C PHE A 338 -4.70 -18.34 18.06
N GLN A 339 -4.67 -18.82 19.29
CA GLN A 339 -3.42 -18.84 20.04
C GLN A 339 -2.39 -19.73 19.31
N PRO A 340 -1.12 -19.32 19.20
CA PRO A 340 -0.10 -20.14 18.56
C PRO A 340 0.03 -21.52 19.22
N PHE A 341 0.20 -22.55 18.40
CA PHE A 341 0.45 -23.90 18.89
C PHE A 341 1.88 -23.98 19.42
N ASN A 342 2.04 -24.21 20.72
CA ASN A 342 3.35 -24.31 21.35
C ASN A 342 3.96 -25.70 21.11
N ILE A 343 4.57 -25.91 19.93
CA ILE A 343 5.23 -27.16 19.58
C ILE A 343 6.67 -27.16 20.14
N SER A 344 7.40 -26.06 20.01
CA SER A 344 8.70 -25.84 20.68
C SER A 344 8.93 -24.36 21.00
N GLU A 345 10.04 -24.04 21.68
CA GLU A 345 10.40 -22.64 21.95
C GLU A 345 10.56 -21.80 20.68
N ARG A 346 11.07 -22.42 19.59
CA ARG A 346 11.37 -21.76 18.31
C ARG A 346 10.29 -21.96 17.25
N TYR A 347 9.39 -22.93 17.43
CA TYR A 347 8.35 -23.27 16.46
C TYR A 347 6.97 -23.14 17.11
N LYS A 348 6.31 -22.01 16.78
CA LYS A 348 5.00 -21.63 17.30
C LYS A 348 4.07 -21.23 16.16
N PRO A 349 3.64 -22.17 15.31
CA PRO A 349 2.76 -21.86 14.20
C PRO A 349 1.42 -21.34 14.72
N GLN A 350 0.79 -20.46 13.95
CA GLN A 350 -0.47 -19.83 14.31
C GLN A 350 -1.50 -20.04 13.20
N LEU A 351 -2.62 -20.67 13.54
CA LEU A 351 -3.76 -20.79 12.65
C LEU A 351 -4.54 -19.46 12.62
N VAL A 352 -4.93 -19.04 11.42
CA VAL A 352 -5.87 -17.94 11.20
C VAL A 352 -6.97 -18.43 10.29
N LEU A 353 -8.23 -18.28 10.70
CA LEU A 353 -9.38 -18.54 9.82
C LEU A 353 -9.81 -17.24 9.16
N ILE A 354 -10.20 -17.32 7.89
CA ILE A 354 -10.52 -16.17 7.06
C ILE A 354 -11.81 -16.43 6.32
N THR A 355 -12.72 -15.46 6.38
CA THR A 355 -13.85 -15.36 5.45
C THR A 355 -13.95 -13.95 4.92
N ARG A 356 -14.22 -13.82 3.62
CA ARG A 356 -14.36 -12.54 2.95
C ARG A 356 -15.58 -12.56 2.04
N TYR A 357 -16.28 -11.44 2.03
CA TYR A 357 -17.44 -11.20 1.21
C TYR A 357 -17.30 -9.85 0.51
N ALA A 358 -17.66 -9.76 -0.76
CA ALA A 358 -17.76 -8.49 -1.48
C ALA A 358 -19.09 -8.43 -2.23
N ILE A 359 -19.71 -7.26 -2.27
CA ILE A 359 -20.91 -6.99 -3.07
C ILE A 359 -20.77 -5.61 -3.68
N GLY A 360 -21.24 -5.43 -4.90
CA GLY A 360 -21.10 -4.15 -5.59
C GLY A 360 -21.73 -4.18 -6.96
N ASN A 361 -21.85 -3.03 -7.61
CA ASN A 361 -22.38 -2.98 -8.97
C ASN A 361 -21.85 -1.71 -9.67
N MET A 362 -22.21 -1.54 -10.95
CA MET A 362 -21.87 -0.39 -11.79
C MET A 362 -23.05 -0.05 -12.71
N GLY A 363 -23.45 1.22 -12.76
CA GLY A 363 -24.55 1.65 -13.62
C GLY A 363 -24.16 1.89 -15.08
N ASN A 364 -23.01 2.53 -15.32
CA ASN A 364 -22.62 3.05 -16.65
C ASN A 364 -21.49 2.24 -17.30
N ILE A 365 -21.61 0.90 -17.31
CA ILE A 365 -20.57 0.00 -17.81
C ILE A 365 -20.21 0.33 -19.28
N ASP A 366 -21.20 0.63 -20.11
CA ASP A 366 -21.02 0.92 -21.54
C ASP A 366 -20.15 2.13 -21.84
N ARG A 367 -19.91 3.00 -20.85
CA ARG A 367 -19.00 4.15 -21.00
C ARG A 367 -17.53 3.75 -20.94
N HIS A 368 -17.22 2.53 -20.52
CA HIS A 368 -15.87 2.01 -20.36
C HIS A 368 -15.52 1.12 -21.56
N GLN A 369 -14.89 1.71 -22.57
CA GLN A 369 -14.60 1.06 -23.84
C GLN A 369 -13.19 0.45 -23.88
N ASN A 370 -13.00 -0.54 -24.76
CA ASN A 370 -11.75 -1.28 -24.99
C ASN A 370 -11.21 -2.05 -23.78
N ILE A 371 -12.06 -2.30 -22.78
CA ILE A 371 -11.75 -3.11 -21.61
C ILE A 371 -12.92 -4.05 -21.27
N THR A 372 -12.61 -5.21 -20.72
CA THR A 372 -13.62 -6.20 -20.29
C THR A 372 -13.45 -6.48 -18.80
N PHE A 373 -14.56 -6.42 -18.07
CA PHE A 373 -14.64 -6.72 -16.66
C PHE A 373 -16.08 -7.06 -16.26
N ASN A 374 -16.26 -7.67 -15.10
CA ASN A 374 -17.56 -7.95 -14.48
C ASN A 374 -17.86 -6.99 -13.32
N THR A 375 -19.07 -7.06 -12.78
CA THR A 375 -19.46 -6.41 -11.51
C THR A 375 -19.69 -7.45 -10.41
N LEU A 376 -19.87 -6.99 -9.17
CA LEU A 376 -20.04 -7.84 -7.98
C LEU A 376 -21.52 -7.98 -7.56
N GLU A 377 -22.45 -7.92 -8.52
CA GLU A 377 -23.88 -7.75 -8.25
C GLU A 377 -24.52 -8.93 -7.51
N ASP A 378 -24.03 -10.14 -7.76
CA ASP A 378 -24.52 -11.37 -7.11
C ASP A 378 -23.81 -11.69 -5.79
N GLY A 379 -22.81 -10.90 -5.43
CA GLY A 379 -21.98 -11.13 -4.24
C GLY A 379 -20.90 -12.20 -4.43
N TYR A 380 -19.71 -11.86 -4.00
CA TYR A 380 -18.51 -12.70 -4.03
C TYR A 380 -18.19 -13.23 -2.64
N SER A 381 -17.92 -14.53 -2.53
CA SER A 381 -17.50 -15.15 -1.27
C SER A 381 -16.21 -15.95 -1.43
N GLU A 382 -15.30 -15.79 -0.48
CA GLU A 382 -14.20 -16.73 -0.29
C GLU A 382 -13.98 -17.04 1.19
N SER A 383 -13.48 -18.23 1.47
CA SER A 383 -13.08 -18.61 2.82
C SER A 383 -11.86 -19.49 2.78
N GLY A 384 -11.10 -19.49 3.86
CA GLY A 384 -9.78 -20.09 3.88
C GLY A 384 -9.16 -20.06 5.25
N PHE A 385 -7.89 -20.47 5.28
CA PHE A 385 -7.09 -20.43 6.48
C PHE A 385 -5.63 -20.11 6.14
N GLU A 386 -4.93 -19.52 7.09
CA GLU A 386 -3.49 -19.34 7.06
C GLU A 386 -2.85 -20.12 8.21
N ILE A 387 -1.68 -20.71 7.95
CA ILE A 387 -0.78 -21.22 8.98
C ILE A 387 0.46 -20.35 8.95
N ASN A 388 0.49 -19.38 9.85
CA ASN A 388 1.57 -18.40 9.99
C ASN A 388 2.71 -18.94 10.86
N LYS A 389 3.89 -18.30 10.80
CA LYS A 389 5.07 -18.59 11.64
C LYS A 389 5.59 -20.04 11.49
N LEU A 390 5.59 -20.57 10.27
CA LEU A 390 6.16 -21.88 9.96
C LEU A 390 7.70 -21.87 9.96
N LEU A 391 8.33 -20.93 9.23
CA LEU A 391 9.79 -20.85 9.13
C LEU A 391 10.22 -19.40 8.92
N PHE A 392 11.04 -18.81 9.79
CA PHE A 392 11.53 -17.43 9.67
C PHE A 392 10.46 -16.36 9.37
N GLY A 393 9.24 -16.54 9.89
CA GLY A 393 8.09 -15.64 9.64
C GLY A 393 7.29 -15.98 8.38
N PHE A 394 7.74 -16.91 7.55
CA PHE A 394 6.94 -17.47 6.45
C PHE A 394 5.80 -18.35 6.98
N GLY A 395 4.68 -18.34 6.28
CA GLY A 395 3.55 -19.22 6.50
C GLY A 395 2.89 -19.62 5.18
N LEU A 396 1.77 -20.32 5.26
CA LEU A 396 0.98 -20.75 4.12
C LEU A 396 -0.44 -20.20 4.23
N SER A 397 -1.05 -19.89 3.09
CA SER A 397 -2.43 -19.45 2.97
C SER A 397 -3.14 -20.34 1.96
N PHE A 398 -4.32 -20.82 2.34
CA PHE A 398 -5.26 -21.50 1.47
C PHE A 398 -6.58 -20.75 1.47
N ALA A 399 -7.16 -20.52 0.29
CA ALA A 399 -8.48 -19.94 0.15
C ALA A 399 -9.26 -20.62 -0.97
N TYR A 400 -10.58 -20.65 -0.80
CA TYR A 400 -11.53 -21.22 -1.75
C TYR A 400 -12.66 -20.23 -2.02
N ARG A 401 -12.93 -19.97 -3.31
CA ARG A 401 -14.07 -19.20 -3.80
C ARG A 401 -15.31 -20.09 -3.86
N TYR A 402 -16.45 -19.57 -3.43
CA TYR A 402 -17.75 -20.23 -3.57
C TYR A 402 -18.88 -19.20 -3.78
N GLY A 403 -20.09 -19.68 -4.04
CA GLY A 403 -21.26 -18.84 -4.28
C GLY A 403 -21.44 -18.48 -5.75
N ALA A 404 -22.02 -17.31 -6.03
CA ALA A 404 -22.46 -16.93 -7.36
C ALA A 404 -21.33 -16.88 -8.41
N TYR A 405 -20.14 -16.44 -8.02
CA TYR A 405 -18.97 -16.35 -8.91
C TYR A 405 -18.08 -17.59 -8.93
N HIS A 406 -18.60 -18.74 -8.48
CA HIS A 406 -17.89 -20.02 -8.57
C HIS A 406 -17.59 -20.39 -10.03
N LEU A 407 -16.34 -20.81 -10.28
CA LEU A 407 -15.86 -21.12 -11.62
C LEU A 407 -16.05 -22.62 -11.94
N PRO A 408 -16.31 -23.00 -13.21
CA PRO A 408 -16.62 -24.38 -13.58
C PRO A 408 -15.54 -25.41 -13.18
N LYS A 409 -14.26 -25.00 -13.19
CA LYS A 409 -13.15 -25.87 -12.76
C LYS A 409 -12.82 -25.63 -11.29
N THR A 410 -12.78 -26.70 -10.51
CA THR A 410 -12.48 -26.63 -9.07
C THR A 410 -11.12 -26.00 -8.78
N GLU A 411 -10.10 -26.28 -9.59
CA GLU A 411 -8.77 -25.69 -9.47
C GLU A 411 -8.75 -24.16 -9.66
N ASP A 412 -9.72 -23.61 -10.38
CA ASP A 412 -9.87 -22.16 -10.60
C ASP A 412 -10.42 -21.42 -9.40
N ASN A 413 -11.02 -22.15 -8.46
CA ASN A 413 -11.58 -21.60 -7.24
C ASN A 413 -10.60 -21.68 -6.06
N VAL A 414 -9.42 -22.28 -6.24
CA VAL A 414 -8.43 -22.48 -5.17
C VAL A 414 -7.28 -21.49 -5.31
N ALA A 415 -6.89 -20.88 -4.19
CA ALA A 415 -5.65 -20.12 -4.07
C ALA A 415 -4.77 -20.73 -2.97
N PHE A 416 -3.53 -21.06 -3.34
CA PHE A 416 -2.50 -21.50 -2.41
C PHE A 416 -1.30 -20.54 -2.50
N LYS A 417 -0.89 -19.97 -1.38
CA LYS A 417 0.07 -18.85 -1.33
C LYS A 417 0.98 -18.93 -0.10
N PHE A 418 2.14 -18.29 -0.16
CA PHE A 418 2.93 -18.01 1.05
C PHE A 418 2.36 -16.81 1.81
N THR A 419 2.53 -16.78 3.12
CA THR A 419 2.38 -15.57 3.93
C THR A 419 3.76 -15.16 4.45
N PHE A 420 3.95 -13.88 4.73
CA PHE A 420 5.16 -13.41 5.39
C PHE A 420 4.79 -12.43 6.49
N ASN A 421 4.91 -12.90 7.74
CA ASN A 421 4.58 -12.16 8.94
C ASN A 421 5.81 -12.13 9.84
N VAL A 422 6.59 -11.05 9.76
CA VAL A 422 7.67 -10.77 10.71
C VAL A 422 7.13 -9.82 11.76
N SER A 423 6.92 -10.32 12.97
CA SER A 423 6.82 -9.48 14.16
C SER A 423 8.24 -9.23 14.66
N LEU A 424 8.75 -8.00 14.46
CA LEU A 424 10.00 -7.54 15.08
C LEU A 424 9.79 -7.24 16.57
#